data_AF-A0A7V6T9D9-F1
#
_entry.id   AF-A0A7V6T9D9-F1
#
_cell.length_a   1.000
_cell.length_b   1.000
_cell.length_c   1.000
_cell.angle_alpha   90.00
_cell.angle_beta   90.00
_cell.angle_gamma   90.00
#
_symmetry.space_group_name_H-M   'P 1'
#
loop_
_entity.id
_entity.type
_entity.pdbx_description
1 polymer ?
#
loop_
_entity_poly.entity_id
_entity_poly.type
_entity_poly.pdbx_seq_one_letter_code
_entity_poly.pdbx_strand_id
1 'polypeptide(L)'
;MKRNLPLIIIISSFVIVWTLGCYLSKINLTNAAEEELLKTKALAVTMSIYLRNTDLISIEMESDTQQEINKVIKYLDPNCNLDKAFISSYNEEDNEKIRVIVQLEENPFKTVLFHEMTFQKISGRWILVDFESDV
;
A
#
# COMPACT_ATOMS: atom_id res chain seq x y z
N MET A 1 18.19 49.04 24.85
CA MET A 1 17.74 47.65 24.67
C MET A 1 16.57 47.45 23.67
N LYS A 2 16.11 48.46 22.91
CA LYS A 2 14.92 48.34 22.01
C LYS A 2 15.22 48.17 20.50
N ARG A 3 16.47 48.33 20.03
CA ARG A 3 16.79 48.35 18.58
C ARG A 3 16.87 46.97 17.91
N ASN A 4 17.05 45.89 18.66
CA ASN A 4 17.28 44.55 18.08
C ASN A 4 16.01 43.68 18.03
N LEU A 5 14.94 44.09 18.71
CA LEU A 5 13.68 43.34 18.79
C LEU A 5 13.06 43.03 17.41
N PRO A 6 12.93 43.98 16.46
CA PRO A 6 12.33 43.68 15.16
C PRO A 6 13.20 42.74 14.31
N LEU A 7 14.52 42.82 14.45
CA LEU A 7 15.45 41.97 13.70
C LEU A 7 15.43 40.51 14.21
N ILE A 8 15.31 40.34 15.53
CA ILE A 8 15.13 39.02 16.17
C ILE A 8 13.80 38.38 15.74
N ILE A 9 12.72 39.16 15.66
CA ILE A 9 11.41 38.67 15.21
C ILE A 9 11.51 38.16 13.76
N ILE A 10 12.11 38.94 12.85
CA ILE A 10 12.26 38.55 11.44
C ILE A 10 13.05 37.25 11.28
N ILE A 11 14.20 37.15 11.96
CA ILE A 11 15.03 35.93 11.92
C ILE A 11 14.26 34.74 12.50
N SER A 12 13.57 34.92 13.63
CA SER A 12 12.78 33.84 14.25
C SER A 12 11.66 33.36 13.33
N SER A 13 10.94 34.28 12.65
CA SER A 13 9.91 33.91 11.69
C SER A 13 10.46 33.16 10.48
N PHE A 14 11.65 33.54 9.99
CA PHE A 14 12.28 32.85 8.86
C PHE A 14 12.69 31.42 9.23
N VAL A 15 13.25 31.22 10.42
CA VAL A 15 13.61 29.89 10.93
C VAL A 15 12.37 29.00 11.09
N ILE A 16 11.26 29.55 11.60
CA ILE A 16 9.99 28.81 11.75
C ILE A 16 9.45 28.38 10.37
N VAL A 17 9.39 29.30 9.40
CA VAL A 17 8.90 28.97 8.05
C VAL A 17 9.78 27.92 7.37
N TRP A 18 11.11 28.02 7.51
CA TRP A 18 12.04 27.05 6.95
C TRP A 18 11.89 25.67 7.59
N THR A 19 11.81 25.60 8.92
CA THR A 19 11.64 24.34 9.65
C THR A 19 10.29 23.67 9.36
N LEU A 20 9.20 24.43 9.27
CA LEU A 20 7.91 23.89 8.82
C LEU A 20 7.97 23.39 7.37
N GLY A 21 8.60 24.14 6.46
CA GLY A 21 8.75 23.73 5.06
C GLY A 21 9.52 22.42 4.91
N CYS A 22 10.62 22.26 5.64
CA CYS A 22 11.39 21.01 5.67
C CYS A 22 10.61 19.85 6.31
N TYR A 23 9.80 20.13 7.33
CA TYR A 23 9.00 19.09 7.98
C TYR A 23 7.89 18.57 7.06
N LEU A 24 7.18 19.48 6.39
CA LEU A 24 6.14 19.14 5.41
C LEU A 24 6.69 18.35 4.22
N SER A 25 7.86 18.74 3.67
CA SER A 25 8.46 18.00 2.56
C SER A 25 8.86 16.59 2.96
N LYS A 26 9.37 16.41 4.18
CA LYS A 26 9.73 15.09 4.72
C LYS A 26 8.49 14.20 4.91
N ILE A 27 7.38 14.76 5.38
CA ILE A 27 6.12 14.02 5.52
C ILE A 27 5.63 13.55 4.15
N ASN A 28 5.56 14.46 3.17
CA ASN A 28 5.09 14.11 1.82
C ASN A 28 5.94 13.01 1.17
N LEU A 29 7.27 13.06 1.35
CA LEU A 29 8.18 12.02 0.85
C LEU A 29 7.95 10.68 1.55
N THR A 30 7.71 10.71 2.86
CA THR A 30 7.45 9.50 3.66
C THR A 30 6.14 8.84 3.23
N ASN A 31 5.10 9.64 3.03
CA ASN A 31 3.80 9.16 2.58
C ASN A 31 3.88 8.54 1.17
N ALA A 32 4.61 9.18 0.25
CA ALA A 32 4.82 8.63 -1.10
C ALA A 32 5.60 7.31 -1.09
N ALA A 33 6.61 7.19 -0.22
CA ALA A 33 7.36 5.94 -0.07
C ALA A 33 6.50 4.83 0.54
N GLU A 34 5.62 5.16 1.49
CA GLU A 34 4.68 4.22 2.10
C GLU A 34 3.62 3.73 1.10
N GLU A 35 3.07 4.64 0.31
CA GLU A 35 2.13 4.32 -0.78
C GLU A 35 2.76 3.33 -1.78
N GLU A 36 3.96 3.63 -2.29
CA GLU A 36 4.65 2.75 -3.25
C GLU A 36 5.03 1.39 -2.64
N LEU A 37 5.38 1.36 -1.34
CA LEU A 37 5.64 0.12 -0.62
C LEU A 37 4.40 -0.77 -0.59
N LEU A 38 3.23 -0.22 -0.24
CA LEU A 38 1.98 -0.98 -0.12
C LEU A 38 1.47 -1.46 -1.48
N LYS A 39 1.55 -0.62 -2.51
CA LYS A 39 1.29 -1.02 -3.89
C LYS A 39 2.19 -2.19 -4.33
N THR A 40 3.48 -2.11 -4.03
CA THR A 40 4.43 -3.17 -4.36
C THR A 40 4.09 -4.48 -3.62
N LYS A 41 3.72 -4.39 -2.34
CA LYS A 41 3.28 -5.55 -1.56
C LYS A 41 1.98 -6.16 -2.11
N ALA A 42 1.02 -5.34 -2.53
CA ALA A 42 -0.23 -5.82 -3.12
C ALA A 42 0.00 -6.57 -4.44
N LEU A 43 0.89 -6.05 -5.30
CA LEU A 43 1.32 -6.75 -6.51
C LEU A 43 2.04 -8.06 -6.19
N ALA A 44 2.92 -8.07 -5.19
CA ALA A 44 3.64 -9.26 -4.79
C ALA A 44 2.70 -10.37 -4.27
N VAL A 45 1.69 -10.02 -3.47
CA VAL A 45 0.65 -10.95 -3.02
C VAL A 45 -0.09 -11.55 -4.22
N THR A 46 -0.52 -10.69 -5.15
CA THR A 46 -1.18 -11.11 -6.39
C THR A 46 -0.31 -12.09 -7.19
N MET A 47 0.95 -11.75 -7.43
CA MET A 47 1.86 -12.63 -8.17
C MET A 47 2.08 -13.97 -7.44
N SER A 48 2.16 -13.94 -6.11
CA SER A 48 2.32 -15.15 -5.28
C SER A 48 1.13 -16.10 -5.40
N ILE A 49 -0.09 -15.58 -5.57
CA ILE A 49 -1.31 -16.38 -5.81
C ILE A 49 -1.18 -17.15 -7.12
N TYR A 50 -0.82 -16.47 -8.22
CA TYR A 50 -0.71 -17.11 -9.54
C TYR A 50 0.51 -18.04 -9.66
N LEU A 51 1.58 -17.75 -8.93
CA LEU A 51 2.72 -18.66 -8.78
C LEU A 51 2.41 -19.83 -7.83
N ARG A 52 1.27 -19.80 -7.13
CA ARG A 52 0.86 -20.78 -6.12
C ARG A 52 1.94 -20.98 -5.04
N ASN A 53 2.61 -19.90 -4.67
CA ASN A 53 3.72 -19.91 -3.72
C ASN A 53 3.56 -18.77 -2.71
N THR A 54 2.93 -19.08 -1.58
CA THR A 54 2.70 -18.13 -0.49
C THR A 54 3.96 -17.72 0.25
N ASP A 55 5.05 -18.47 0.15
CA ASP A 55 6.32 -18.14 0.82
C ASP A 55 6.97 -16.88 0.24
N LEU A 56 6.52 -16.44 -0.95
CA LEU A 56 6.94 -15.19 -1.58
C LEU A 56 6.24 -13.96 -1.00
N ILE A 57 5.20 -14.15 -0.18
CA ILE A 57 4.48 -13.04 0.43
C ILE A 57 5.29 -12.48 1.61
N SER A 58 5.93 -11.34 1.38
CA SER A 58 6.78 -10.65 2.36
C SER A 58 6.02 -9.63 3.23
N ILE A 59 4.75 -9.88 3.54
CA ILE A 59 3.95 -9.05 4.43
C ILE A 59 3.35 -9.87 5.57
N GLU A 60 3.34 -9.28 6.77
CA GLU A 60 2.54 -9.79 7.88
C GLU A 60 1.06 -9.76 7.47
N MET A 61 0.34 -10.84 7.72
CA MET A 61 -1.07 -10.97 7.41
C MET A 61 -1.82 -11.67 8.52
N GLU A 62 -3.12 -11.41 8.64
CA GLU A 62 -3.97 -12.15 9.55
C GLU A 62 -4.22 -13.58 9.06
N SER A 63 -4.54 -14.48 10.00
CA SER A 63 -4.78 -15.89 9.69
C SER A 63 -5.92 -16.08 8.71
N ASP A 64 -6.97 -15.27 8.86
CA ASP A 64 -8.21 -15.42 8.09
C ASP A 64 -7.97 -14.94 6.66
N THR A 65 -7.24 -13.83 6.49
CA THR A 65 -6.73 -13.37 5.19
C THR A 65 -5.89 -14.44 4.51
N GLN A 66 -4.96 -15.08 5.25
CA GLN A 66 -4.13 -16.15 4.70
C GLN A 66 -4.97 -17.34 4.22
N GLN A 67 -6.05 -17.68 4.94
CA GLN A 67 -6.97 -18.73 4.53
C GLN A 67 -7.72 -18.38 3.24
N GLU A 68 -8.17 -17.14 3.07
CA GLU A 68 -8.86 -16.73 1.85
C GLU A 68 -7.91 -16.72 0.64
N ILE A 69 -6.67 -16.24 0.81
CA ILE A 69 -5.63 -16.34 -0.23
C ILE A 69 -5.41 -17.81 -0.64
N ASN A 70 -5.25 -18.70 0.34
CA ASN A 70 -5.06 -20.13 0.07
C ASN A 70 -6.26 -20.76 -0.65
N LYS A 71 -7.47 -20.30 -0.34
CA LYS A 71 -8.70 -20.72 -1.00
C LYS A 71 -8.69 -20.29 -2.47
N VAL A 72 -8.35 -19.04 -2.78
CA VAL A 72 -8.21 -18.56 -4.16
C VAL A 72 -7.15 -19.37 -4.91
N ILE A 73 -5.97 -19.60 -4.32
CA ILE A 73 -4.90 -20.43 -4.93
C ILE A 73 -5.40 -21.84 -5.29
N LYS A 74 -6.22 -22.44 -4.41
CA LYS A 74 -6.77 -23.78 -4.61
C LYS A 74 -7.78 -23.82 -5.77
N TYR A 75 -8.58 -22.78 -5.95
CA TYR A 75 -9.62 -22.72 -6.97
C TYR A 75 -9.14 -22.14 -8.30
N LEU A 76 -7.97 -21.51 -8.34
CA LEU A 76 -7.37 -21.02 -9.57
C LEU A 76 -7.19 -22.16 -10.58
N ASP A 77 -7.66 -21.98 -11.82
CA ASP A 77 -7.52 -22.98 -12.89
C ASP A 77 -6.02 -23.19 -13.20
N PRO A 78 -5.51 -24.43 -13.24
CA PRO A 78 -4.12 -24.73 -13.56
C PRO A 78 -3.68 -24.28 -14.96
N ASN A 79 -4.61 -24.06 -15.88
CA ASN A 79 -4.33 -23.56 -17.23
C ASN A 79 -4.43 -22.03 -17.33
N CYS A 80 -4.91 -21.38 -16.28
CA CYS A 80 -4.96 -19.93 -16.22
C CYS A 80 -3.58 -19.36 -15.89
N ASN A 81 -3.16 -18.36 -16.65
CA ASN A 81 -1.94 -17.61 -16.40
C ASN A 81 -2.25 -16.12 -16.27
N LEU A 82 -1.52 -15.45 -15.40
CA LEU A 82 -1.54 -13.99 -15.28
C LEU A 82 -0.82 -13.38 -16.49
N ASP A 83 -1.54 -12.62 -17.32
CA ASP A 83 -0.96 -11.84 -18.42
C ASP A 83 -0.46 -10.48 -17.90
N LYS A 84 -1.30 -9.77 -17.14
CA LYS A 84 -0.96 -8.48 -16.54
C LYS A 84 -1.58 -8.31 -15.16
N ALA A 85 -0.86 -7.59 -14.31
CA ALA A 85 -1.38 -7.06 -13.05
C ALA A 85 -0.92 -5.62 -12.89
N PHE A 86 -1.82 -4.73 -12.45
CA PHE A 86 -1.48 -3.36 -12.14
C PHE A 86 -2.38 -2.81 -11.04
N ILE A 87 -1.89 -1.78 -10.34
CA ILE A 87 -2.68 -1.08 -9.34
C ILE A 87 -3.76 -0.28 -10.05
N SER A 88 -5.01 -0.62 -9.82
CA SER A 88 -6.16 0.15 -10.34
C SER A 88 -6.57 1.25 -9.36
N SER A 89 -6.41 1.01 -8.06
CA SER A 89 -6.80 1.97 -7.02
C SER A 89 -5.94 1.85 -5.77
N TYR A 90 -5.73 2.98 -5.11
CA TYR A 90 -5.14 3.13 -3.80
C TYR A 90 -5.98 4.16 -3.04
N ASN A 91 -6.66 3.72 -1.98
CA ASN A 91 -7.56 4.56 -1.21
C ASN A 91 -7.15 4.51 0.26
N GLU A 92 -6.81 5.67 0.80
CA GLU A 92 -6.66 5.87 2.24
C GLU A 92 -8.06 5.99 2.85
N GLU A 93 -8.52 4.96 3.58
CA GLU A 93 -9.80 5.01 4.28
C GLU A 93 -9.68 5.85 5.55
N ASP A 94 -8.58 5.66 6.27
CA ASP A 94 -8.12 6.49 7.38
C ASP A 94 -6.58 6.42 7.48
N ASN A 95 -5.98 7.19 8.40
CA ASN A 95 -4.52 7.28 8.57
C ASN A 95 -3.83 5.93 8.87
N GLU A 96 -4.58 4.92 9.30
CA GLU A 96 -4.09 3.60 9.68
C GLU A 96 -4.69 2.49 8.80
N LYS A 97 -5.49 2.82 7.78
CA LYS A 97 -6.19 1.84 6.95
C LYS A 97 -6.20 2.23 5.48
N ILE A 98 -5.64 1.36 4.65
CA ILE A 98 -5.46 1.59 3.22
C ILE A 98 -6.03 0.41 2.45
N ARG A 99 -6.86 0.71 1.46
CA ARG A 99 -7.39 -0.27 0.50
C ARG A 99 -6.63 -0.13 -0.81
N VAL A 100 -6.07 -1.24 -1.29
CA VAL A 100 -5.39 -1.33 -2.58
C VAL A 100 -6.14 -2.32 -3.46
N ILE A 101 -6.47 -1.90 -4.68
CA ILE A 101 -7.12 -2.76 -5.67
C ILE A 101 -6.11 -3.04 -6.77
N VAL A 102 -5.87 -4.33 -7.02
CA VAL A 102 -5.05 -4.82 -8.12
C VAL A 102 -5.99 -5.37 -9.19
N GLN A 103 -5.93 -4.78 -10.38
CA GLN A 103 -6.63 -5.29 -11.55
C GLN A 103 -5.75 -6.28 -12.30
N LEU A 104 -6.37 -7.37 -12.77
CA LEU A 104 -5.71 -8.52 -13.35
C LEU A 104 -6.30 -8.81 -14.72
N GLU A 105 -5.42 -9.18 -15.65
CA GLU A 105 -5.79 -9.77 -16.93
C GLU A 105 -5.24 -11.20 -16.96
N GLU A 106 -6.14 -12.16 -17.15
CA GLU A 106 -5.81 -13.58 -17.25
C GLU A 106 -5.79 -14.07 -18.71
N ASN A 107 -5.24 -15.25 -18.94
CA ASN A 107 -5.24 -15.97 -20.21
C ASN A 107 -5.57 -17.44 -19.93
N PRO A 108 -6.50 -18.11 -20.65
CA PRO A 108 -7.19 -17.70 -21.89
C PRO A 108 -8.45 -16.84 -21.72
N PHE A 109 -8.86 -16.59 -20.50
CA PHE A 109 -10.05 -15.79 -20.22
C PHE A 109 -9.71 -14.31 -20.29
N LYS A 110 -10.32 -13.56 -21.23
CA LYS A 110 -10.27 -12.09 -21.23
C LYS A 110 -11.17 -11.47 -20.14
N THR A 111 -11.22 -12.11 -18.98
CA THR A 111 -11.96 -11.60 -17.83
C THR A 111 -11.03 -10.68 -17.07
N VAL A 112 -11.54 -9.49 -16.74
CA VAL A 112 -10.86 -8.58 -15.83
C VAL A 112 -11.26 -8.99 -14.42
N LEU A 113 -10.30 -9.40 -13.61
CA LEU A 113 -10.50 -9.74 -12.20
C LEU A 113 -9.89 -8.65 -11.32
N PHE A 114 -10.35 -8.61 -10.08
CA PHE A 114 -9.82 -7.70 -9.07
C PHE A 114 -9.44 -8.49 -7.82
N HIS A 115 -8.24 -8.20 -7.33
CA HIS A 115 -7.84 -8.52 -5.97
C HIS A 115 -7.92 -7.24 -5.16
N GLU A 116 -8.74 -7.27 -4.13
CA GLU A 116 -8.86 -6.18 -3.18
C GLU A 116 -8.11 -6.54 -1.90
N MET A 117 -7.26 -5.63 -1.42
CA MET A 117 -6.41 -5.84 -0.26
C MET A 117 -6.55 -4.67 0.71
N THR A 118 -6.87 -4.98 1.96
CA THR A 118 -6.89 -3.97 3.03
C THR A 118 -5.68 -4.14 3.93
N PHE A 119 -4.87 -3.08 4.00
CA PHE A 119 -3.74 -2.97 4.91
C PHE A 119 -4.14 -2.11 6.11
N GLN A 120 -3.82 -2.59 7.31
CA GLN A 120 -4.00 -1.83 8.55
C GLN A 120 -2.65 -1.64 9.27
N LYS A 121 -2.42 -0.44 9.78
CA LYS A 121 -1.22 -0.08 10.53
C LYS A 121 -1.43 -0.45 12.00
N ILE A 122 -0.86 -1.55 12.44
CA ILE A 122 -0.97 -2.04 13.82
C ILE A 122 0.40 -1.98 14.47
N SER A 123 0.51 -1.19 15.56
CA SER A 123 1.78 -0.96 16.26
C SER A 123 2.92 -0.47 15.33
N GLY A 124 2.59 0.40 14.37
CA GLY A 124 3.55 0.98 13.42
C GLY A 124 3.97 0.05 12.27
N ARG A 125 3.37 -1.13 12.14
CA ARG A 125 3.61 -2.07 11.03
C ARG A 125 2.36 -2.23 10.19
N TRP A 126 2.54 -2.31 8.88
CA TRP A 126 1.45 -2.61 7.95
C TRP A 126 1.20 -4.12 7.90
N ILE A 127 -0.03 -4.50 8.24
CA ILE A 127 -0.52 -5.87 8.23
C ILE A 127 -1.63 -5.97 7.18
N LEU A 128 -1.61 -7.01 6.35
CA LEU A 128 -2.72 -7.34 5.46
C LEU A 128 -3.82 -7.99 6.31
N VAL A 129 -4.90 -7.27 6.53
CA VAL A 129 -6.02 -7.70 7.41
C VAL A 129 -7.21 -8.24 6.63
N ASP A 130 -7.28 -7.93 5.33
CA ASP A 130 -8.37 -8.41 4.49
C ASP A 130 -7.93 -8.63 3.05
N PHE A 131 -8.52 -9.63 2.42
CA PHE A 131 -8.30 -9.98 1.03
C PHE A 131 -9.60 -10.50 0.41
N GLU A 132 -10.06 -9.83 -0.63
CA GLU A 132 -11.21 -10.25 -1.43
C GLU A 132 -10.79 -10.42 -2.89
N SER A 133 -11.46 -11.33 -3.58
CA SER A 133 -11.18 -11.62 -4.98
C SER A 133 -12.47 -11.87 -5.75
N ASP A 134 -12.62 -11.21 -6.89
CA ASP A 134 -13.79 -11.31 -7.76
C ASP A 134 -13.79 -12.58 -8.65
N VAL A 135 -13.16 -13.68 -8.21
CA VAL A 135 -13.06 -14.94 -8.99
C VAL A 135 -14.40 -15.66 -9.07
#